data_AF-G8TCE7-F1
#
_entry.id   AF-G8TCE7-F1
#
_cell.length_a   1.000
_cell.length_b   1.000
_cell.length_c   1.000
_cell.angle_alpha   90.00
_cell.angle_beta   90.00
_cell.angle_gamma   90.00
#
_symmetry.space_group_name_H-M   'P 1'
#
loop_
_entity.id
_entity.type
_entity.pdbx_description
1 polymer ?
#
loop_
_entity_poly.entity_id
_entity_poly.type
_entity_poly.pdbx_seq_one_letter_code
_entity_poly.pdbx_strand_id
1 'polypeptide(L)'
;MKKLLIVLGVFAIGSSLVSCNKKLKDDINDLKSQVNDLKNQNDSLKTYNSTLQQQMNGVINSLGSDEPITATTTFTDNSGATRTVTGTYRFKSSDYSTQKAIKNSDGSYDIYVERFSDVSWYEGAWVSFNYNPTTKAVTNITGGQYWNDEDPYRNNAYYYSSYSGTGLTLTITVNSFDTATGAISFKFAGAGTADYTNAVSISYSPNQGKPEATNFSFAGKLRIFTTN
;
A
#
# COMPACT_ATOMS: atom_id res chain seq x y z
N MET A 1 51.19 7.52 -9.12
CA MET A 1 52.59 7.41 -9.56
C MET A 1 53.19 6.08 -9.09
N LYS A 2 53.26 5.08 -9.97
CA LYS A 2 54.16 3.92 -9.84
C LYS A 2 54.80 3.71 -11.22
N LYS A 3 56.12 3.83 -11.27
CA LYS A 3 56.94 3.93 -12.50
C LYS A 3 57.11 2.55 -13.13
N LEU A 4 56.82 2.41 -14.43
CA LEU A 4 57.19 1.24 -15.23
C LEU A 4 58.46 1.58 -16.02
N LEU A 5 59.60 1.10 -15.55
CA LEU A 5 60.89 1.17 -16.25
C LEU A 5 61.01 -0.06 -17.16
N ILE A 6 60.93 0.15 -18.47
CA ILE A 6 61.26 -0.88 -19.47
C ILE A 6 62.74 -0.70 -19.81
N VAL A 7 63.59 -1.59 -19.30
CA VAL A 7 65.01 -1.67 -19.67
C VAL A 7 65.14 -2.67 -20.82
N LEU A 8 65.48 -2.16 -22.02
CA LEU A 8 65.86 -2.95 -23.18
C LEU A 8 67.38 -3.19 -23.16
N GLY A 9 67.77 -4.38 -22.70
CA GLY A 9 69.13 -4.93 -22.85
C GLY A 9 69.13 -6.06 -23.90
N VAL A 10 70.07 -5.98 -24.84
CA VAL A 10 70.16 -6.77 -26.08
C VAL A 10 70.73 -8.19 -25.86
N PHE A 11 69.95 -9.19 -26.29
CA PHE A 11 70.33 -10.47 -26.93
C PHE A 11 70.96 -11.61 -26.10
N ALA A 12 70.08 -12.51 -25.63
CA ALA A 12 70.21 -13.96 -25.77
C ALA A 12 68.98 -14.46 -26.54
N ILE A 13 69.08 -14.51 -27.88
CA ILE A 13 67.97 -14.74 -28.80
C ILE A 13 67.77 -16.25 -28.99
N GLY A 14 66.54 -16.71 -28.82
CA GLY A 14 66.12 -18.06 -29.19
C GLY A 14 65.03 -18.56 -28.27
N SER A 15 65.26 -18.53 -26.95
CA SER A 15 64.36 -19.12 -25.95
C SER A 15 63.58 -18.10 -25.11
N SER A 16 64.13 -16.90 -24.86
CA SER A 16 63.50 -15.86 -24.01
C SER A 16 62.38 -15.08 -24.72
N LEU A 17 62.55 -14.80 -26.01
CA LEU A 17 61.52 -14.15 -26.84
C LEU A 17 60.32 -15.08 -27.10
N VAL A 18 60.58 -16.38 -27.23
CA VAL A 18 59.54 -17.40 -27.42
C VAL A 18 58.71 -17.58 -26.13
N SER A 19 59.36 -17.60 -24.97
CA SER A 19 58.64 -17.72 -23.69
C SER A 19 57.84 -16.46 -23.33
N CYS A 20 58.37 -15.27 -23.62
CA CYS A 20 57.62 -14.01 -23.48
C CYS A 20 56.40 -13.96 -24.43
N ASN A 21 56.55 -14.38 -25.69
CA ASN A 21 55.41 -14.44 -26.63
C ASN A 21 54.35 -15.45 -26.20
N LYS A 22 54.77 -16.61 -25.66
CA LYS A 22 53.83 -17.60 -25.11
C LYS A 22 53.06 -17.02 -23.91
N LYS A 23 53.76 -16.40 -22.96
CA LYS A 23 53.15 -15.79 -21.77
C LYS A 23 52.17 -14.67 -22.13
N LEU A 24 52.55 -13.78 -23.06
CA LEU A 24 51.65 -12.74 -23.58
C LEU A 24 50.40 -13.33 -24.24
N LYS A 25 50.54 -14.41 -25.01
CA LYS A 25 49.41 -15.09 -25.64
C LYS A 25 48.49 -15.72 -24.59
N ASP A 26 49.06 -16.33 -23.55
CA ASP A 26 48.31 -16.93 -22.46
C ASP A 26 47.57 -15.85 -21.65
N ASP A 27 48.23 -14.73 -21.31
CA ASP A 27 47.61 -13.58 -20.64
C ASP A 27 46.47 -12.96 -21.48
N ILE A 28 46.63 -12.86 -22.80
CA ILE A 28 45.57 -12.38 -23.71
C ILE A 28 44.37 -13.33 -23.72
N ASN A 29 44.61 -14.64 -23.70
CA ASN A 29 43.53 -15.63 -23.68
C ASN A 29 42.79 -15.63 -22.34
N ASP A 30 43.52 -15.49 -21.24
CA ASP A 30 42.94 -15.36 -19.90
C ASP A 30 42.10 -14.08 -19.79
N LEU A 31 42.62 -12.93 -20.22
CA LEU A 31 41.86 -11.68 -20.30
C LEU A 31 40.59 -11.81 -21.16
N LYS A 32 40.66 -12.51 -22.30
CA LYS A 32 39.46 -12.78 -23.12
C LYS A 32 38.44 -13.64 -22.38
N SER A 33 38.89 -14.65 -21.63
CA SER A 33 38.01 -15.48 -20.81
C SER A 33 37.33 -14.62 -19.74
N GLN A 34 38.11 -13.84 -18.98
CA GLN A 34 37.58 -12.94 -17.95
C GLN A 34 36.58 -11.92 -18.53
N VAL A 35 36.86 -11.35 -19.71
CA VAL A 35 35.93 -10.42 -20.38
C VAL A 35 34.63 -11.12 -20.79
N ASN A 36 34.69 -12.35 -21.30
CA ASN A 36 33.49 -13.11 -21.64
C ASN A 36 32.68 -13.46 -20.39
N ASP A 37 33.34 -13.85 -19.30
CA ASP A 37 32.69 -14.14 -18.03
C ASP A 37 31.99 -12.90 -17.47
N LEU A 38 32.67 -11.75 -17.49
CA LEU A 38 32.08 -10.46 -17.10
C LEU A 38 30.88 -10.08 -17.96
N LYS A 39 30.95 -10.33 -19.28
CA LYS A 39 29.83 -10.08 -20.19
C LYS A 39 28.62 -10.96 -19.84
N ASN A 40 28.83 -12.25 -19.61
CA ASN A 40 27.78 -13.19 -19.23
C ASN A 40 27.15 -12.83 -17.87
N GLN A 41 27.97 -12.41 -16.90
CA GLN A 41 27.49 -11.91 -15.61
C GLN A 41 26.63 -10.65 -15.80
N ASN A 42 27.08 -9.69 -16.62
CA ASN A 42 26.33 -8.46 -16.87
C ASN A 42 24.97 -8.72 -17.55
N ASP A 43 24.90 -9.66 -18.48
CA ASP A 43 23.64 -10.02 -19.14
C ASP A 43 22.67 -10.76 -18.18
N SER A 44 23.22 -11.56 -17.26
CA SER A 44 22.44 -12.17 -16.18
C SER A 44 21.88 -11.12 -15.22
N LEU A 45 22.67 -10.11 -14.84
CA LEU A 45 22.25 -9.01 -13.98
C LEU A 45 21.13 -8.16 -14.62
N LYS A 46 21.23 -7.87 -15.92
CA LYS A 46 20.15 -7.16 -16.65
C LYS A 46 18.84 -7.94 -16.63
N THR A 47 18.93 -9.26 -16.79
CA THR A 47 17.76 -10.16 -16.74
C THR A 47 17.13 -10.13 -15.35
N TYR A 48 17.94 -10.28 -14.30
CA TYR A 48 17.46 -10.22 -12.92
C TYR A 48 16.80 -8.88 -12.58
N ASN A 49 17.41 -7.77 -12.98
CA ASN A 49 16.85 -6.44 -12.76
C ASN A 49 15.50 -6.26 -13.48
N SER A 50 15.37 -6.78 -14.70
CA SER A 50 14.11 -6.74 -15.45
C SER A 50 13.01 -7.53 -14.75
N THR A 51 13.33 -8.71 -14.22
CA THR A 51 12.38 -9.53 -13.44
C THR A 51 11.96 -8.83 -12.15
N LEU A 52 12.90 -8.22 -11.41
CA LEU A 52 12.58 -7.47 -10.20
C LEU A 52 11.67 -6.28 -10.49
N GLN A 53 11.91 -5.54 -11.57
CA GLN A 53 11.04 -4.44 -11.99
C GLN A 53 9.63 -4.93 -12.32
N GLN A 54 9.49 -6.06 -13.01
CA GLN A 54 8.19 -6.65 -13.29
C GLN A 54 7.46 -7.08 -12.01
N GLN A 55 8.16 -7.73 -11.08
CA GLN A 55 7.59 -8.12 -9.79
C GLN A 55 7.15 -6.90 -8.97
N MET A 56 7.99 -5.86 -8.90
CA MET A 56 7.68 -4.61 -8.20
C MET A 56 6.47 -3.91 -8.81
N ASN A 57 6.39 -3.83 -10.14
CA ASN A 57 5.22 -3.31 -10.83
C ASN A 57 3.97 -4.16 -10.54
N GLY A 58 4.11 -5.48 -10.46
CA GLY A 58 3.03 -6.39 -10.05
C GLY A 58 2.51 -6.09 -8.64
N VAL A 59 3.41 -5.86 -7.68
CA VAL A 59 3.05 -5.47 -6.31
C VAL A 59 2.35 -4.12 -6.28
N ILE A 60 2.93 -3.08 -6.90
CA ILE A 60 2.32 -1.74 -6.98
C ILE A 60 0.91 -1.82 -7.57
N ASN A 61 0.76 -2.54 -8.69
CA ASN A 61 -0.53 -2.74 -9.35
C ASN A 61 -1.54 -3.49 -8.47
N SER A 62 -1.09 -4.33 -7.54
CA SER A 62 -1.97 -5.05 -6.61
C SER A 62 -2.41 -4.18 -5.42
N LEU A 63 -1.57 -3.26 -4.95
CA LEU A 63 -1.84 -2.41 -3.80
C LEU A 63 -2.75 -1.22 -4.14
N GLY A 64 -2.56 -0.62 -5.30
CA GLY A 64 -3.26 0.61 -5.68
C GLY A 64 -2.34 1.84 -5.72
N SER A 65 -2.87 2.96 -6.20
CA SER A 65 -2.12 4.21 -6.38
C SER A 65 -2.12 5.13 -5.14
N ASP A 66 -2.99 4.87 -4.16
CA ASP A 66 -3.23 5.71 -2.96
C ASP A 66 -2.97 4.90 -1.68
N GLU A 67 -1.83 4.22 -1.68
CA GLU A 67 -1.29 3.44 -0.57
C GLU A 67 -0.10 4.20 0.04
N PRO A 68 -0.10 4.56 1.34
CA PRO A 68 -1.06 4.23 2.41
C PRO A 68 -2.32 5.13 2.45
N ILE A 69 -3.36 4.70 3.18
CA ILE A 69 -4.51 5.55 3.52
C ILE A 69 -4.14 6.46 4.70
N THR A 70 -4.37 7.76 4.55
CA THR A 70 -4.40 8.70 5.68
C THR A 70 -5.83 8.95 6.11
N ALA A 71 -6.14 8.66 7.38
CA ALA A 71 -7.43 8.97 7.99
C ALA A 71 -7.29 9.98 9.11
N THR A 72 -8.22 10.91 9.15
CA THR A 72 -8.27 11.96 10.17
C THR A 72 -9.61 11.92 10.87
N THR A 73 -9.58 11.80 12.19
CA THR A 73 -10.73 11.96 13.06
C THR A 73 -10.62 13.23 13.87
N THR A 74 -11.66 14.04 13.87
CA THR A 74 -11.82 15.17 14.78
C THR A 74 -12.94 14.89 15.77
N PHE A 75 -12.80 15.32 17.01
CA PHE A 75 -13.84 15.19 18.02
C PHE A 75 -13.78 16.30 19.06
N THR A 76 -14.90 16.56 19.73
CA THR A 76 -14.93 17.51 20.85
C THR A 76 -14.59 16.81 22.16
N ASP A 77 -13.71 17.43 22.93
CA ASP A 77 -13.20 16.89 24.18
C ASP A 77 -14.07 17.36 25.38
N ASN A 78 -13.73 16.93 26.60
CA ASN A 78 -14.54 17.27 27.78
C ASN A 78 -14.47 18.75 28.18
N SER A 79 -13.44 19.48 27.72
CA SER A 79 -13.32 20.93 27.89
C SER A 79 -14.05 21.72 26.78
N GLY A 80 -14.57 21.03 25.76
CA GLY A 80 -15.17 21.66 24.58
C GLY A 80 -14.15 22.00 23.49
N ALA A 81 -12.88 21.61 23.63
CA ALA A 81 -11.86 21.81 22.61
C ALA A 81 -11.99 20.77 21.50
N THR A 82 -11.64 21.14 20.27
CA THR A 82 -11.51 20.18 19.16
C THR A 82 -10.17 19.47 19.25
N ARG A 83 -10.21 18.14 19.18
CA ARG A 83 -9.05 17.25 19.03
C ARG A 83 -9.01 16.72 17.62
N THR A 84 -7.80 16.41 17.14
CA THR A 84 -7.55 15.85 15.82
C THR A 84 -6.56 14.72 15.94
N VAL A 85 -6.94 13.54 15.45
CA VAL A 85 -6.08 12.37 15.35
C VAL A 85 -5.91 12.04 13.88
N THR A 86 -4.67 12.02 13.40
CA THR A 86 -4.34 11.65 12.02
C THR A 86 -3.49 10.39 12.04
N GLY A 87 -4.01 9.31 11.42
CA GLY A 87 -3.31 8.04 11.28
C GLY A 87 -2.99 7.75 9.82
N THR A 88 -1.86 7.07 9.59
CA THR A 88 -1.47 6.55 8.27
C THR A 88 -1.41 5.04 8.33
N TYR A 89 -2.18 4.38 7.47
CA TYR A 89 -2.48 2.97 7.55
C TYR A 89 -2.16 2.26 6.24
N ARG A 90 -1.48 1.13 6.35
CA ARG A 90 -0.94 0.35 5.24
C ARG A 90 -1.72 -0.94 5.02
N PHE A 91 -1.63 -1.44 3.79
CA PHE A 91 -2.10 -2.76 3.43
C PHE A 91 -1.28 -3.81 4.18
N LYS A 92 -1.97 -4.76 4.83
CA LYS A 92 -1.36 -5.96 5.40
C LYS A 92 -1.82 -7.17 4.61
N SER A 93 -0.85 -7.84 3.98
CA SER A 93 -1.07 -8.99 3.08
C SER A 93 -1.43 -10.29 3.80
N SER A 94 -1.34 -10.34 5.13
CA SER A 94 -1.52 -11.56 5.91
C SER A 94 -2.98 -12.04 5.98
N ASP A 95 -3.94 -11.24 5.51
CA ASP A 95 -5.35 -11.64 5.42
C ASP A 95 -5.93 -11.28 4.04
N TYR A 96 -6.55 -12.25 3.38
CA TYR A 96 -7.22 -12.08 2.07
C TYR A 96 -8.46 -11.17 2.16
N SER A 97 -8.81 -10.71 3.37
CA SER A 97 -10.03 -9.98 3.66
C SER A 97 -9.90 -8.45 3.55
N THR A 98 -8.70 -7.87 3.52
CA THR A 98 -8.50 -6.42 3.76
C THR A 98 -8.84 -5.52 2.57
N GLN A 99 -8.98 -6.06 1.36
CA GLN A 99 -9.54 -5.29 0.24
C GLN A 99 -10.21 -6.20 -0.80
N LYS A 100 -11.50 -6.01 -1.03
CA LYS A 100 -12.28 -6.86 -1.94
C LYS A 100 -13.53 -6.18 -2.45
N ALA A 101 -14.02 -6.69 -3.56
CA ALA A 101 -15.40 -6.48 -3.98
C ALA A 101 -16.04 -7.83 -4.31
N ILE A 102 -17.21 -8.10 -3.76
CA ILE A 102 -17.97 -9.33 -4.01
C ILE A 102 -19.14 -8.97 -4.92
N LYS A 103 -19.17 -9.53 -6.13
CA LYS A 103 -20.24 -9.31 -7.09
C LYS A 103 -21.49 -10.09 -6.66
N ASN A 104 -22.60 -9.39 -6.51
CA ASN A 104 -23.90 -9.95 -6.19
C ASN A 104 -24.70 -10.31 -7.46
N SER A 105 -25.75 -11.11 -7.29
CA SER A 105 -26.62 -11.57 -8.37
C SER A 105 -27.39 -10.44 -9.06
N ASP A 106 -27.65 -9.34 -8.34
CA ASP A 106 -28.31 -8.13 -8.85
C ASP A 106 -27.35 -7.17 -9.59
N GLY A 107 -26.07 -7.54 -9.72
CA GLY A 107 -25.03 -6.73 -10.34
C GLY A 107 -24.43 -5.64 -9.44
N SER A 108 -24.85 -5.54 -8.17
CA SER A 108 -24.18 -4.74 -7.15
C SER A 108 -22.90 -5.42 -6.65
N TYR A 109 -22.10 -4.68 -5.90
CA TYR A 109 -20.85 -5.13 -5.32
C TYR A 109 -20.78 -4.77 -3.84
N ASP A 110 -20.52 -5.76 -2.99
CA ASP A 110 -20.15 -5.51 -1.60
C ASP A 110 -18.64 -5.23 -1.54
N ILE A 111 -18.30 -3.98 -1.26
CA ILE A 111 -16.94 -3.48 -1.21
C ILE A 111 -16.50 -3.41 0.23
N TYR A 112 -15.28 -3.88 0.49
CA TYR A 112 -14.62 -3.77 1.78
C TYR A 112 -13.17 -3.36 1.58
N VAL A 113 -12.72 -2.37 2.35
CA VAL A 113 -11.34 -1.90 2.39
C VAL A 113 -10.97 -1.65 3.84
N GLU A 114 -9.86 -2.22 4.28
CA GLU A 114 -9.27 -2.04 5.59
C GLU A 114 -7.75 -1.91 5.44
N ARG A 115 -7.19 -1.04 6.27
CA ARG A 115 -5.76 -0.74 6.36
C ARG A 115 -5.37 -0.69 7.81
N PHE A 116 -4.15 -1.11 8.12
CA PHE A 116 -3.66 -1.22 9.48
C PHE A 116 -2.39 -0.43 9.73
N SER A 117 -2.10 -0.07 10.98
CA SER A 117 -0.80 0.50 11.36
C SER A 117 0.27 -0.61 11.41
N ASP A 118 1.55 -0.27 11.35
CA ASP A 118 2.63 -1.25 11.52
C ASP A 118 2.82 -1.69 12.99
N VAL A 119 2.12 -1.05 13.94
CA VAL A 119 2.32 -1.24 15.39
C VAL A 119 1.39 -2.31 15.97
N SER A 120 0.09 -2.26 15.65
CA SER A 120 -0.92 -3.18 16.21
C SER A 120 -1.92 -3.64 15.15
N TRP A 121 -2.59 -4.77 15.39
CA TRP A 121 -3.69 -5.24 14.52
C TRP A 121 -4.98 -4.43 14.75
N TYR A 122 -5.14 -3.86 15.95
CA TYR A 122 -6.31 -3.05 16.30
C TYR A 122 -6.05 -1.55 16.11
N GLU A 123 -5.35 -1.18 15.05
CA GLU A 123 -5.15 0.21 14.59
C GLU A 123 -5.32 0.27 13.07
N GLY A 124 -6.19 1.14 12.55
CA GLY A 124 -6.56 1.12 11.14
C GLY A 124 -7.61 2.12 10.67
N ALA A 125 -7.82 2.12 9.37
CA ALA A 125 -8.93 2.79 8.69
C ALA A 125 -9.68 1.75 7.88
N TRP A 126 -11.00 1.74 8.01
CA TRP A 126 -11.82 0.69 7.40
C TRP A 126 -13.13 1.23 6.86
N VAL A 127 -13.65 0.55 5.85
CA VAL A 127 -14.94 0.86 5.24
C VAL A 127 -15.54 -0.38 4.58
N SER A 128 -16.85 -0.49 4.68
CA SER A 128 -17.66 -1.47 3.97
C SER A 128 -18.90 -0.78 3.40
N PHE A 129 -19.28 -1.10 2.17
CA PHE A 129 -20.49 -0.58 1.54
C PHE A 129 -20.94 -1.43 0.38
N ASN A 130 -22.22 -1.38 0.05
CA ASN A 130 -22.74 -1.90 -1.20
C ASN A 130 -22.74 -0.79 -2.26
N TYR A 131 -22.30 -1.13 -3.47
CA TYR A 131 -22.27 -0.22 -4.61
C TYR A 131 -22.88 -0.85 -5.84
N ASN A 132 -23.82 -0.14 -6.47
CA ASN A 132 -24.36 -0.52 -7.77
C ASN A 132 -23.68 0.31 -8.88
N PRO A 133 -22.85 -0.30 -9.75
CA PRO A 133 -22.13 0.44 -10.80
C PRO A 133 -23.04 1.08 -11.85
N THR A 134 -24.25 0.55 -12.03
CA THR A 134 -25.23 1.03 -13.02
C THR A 134 -25.98 2.26 -12.50
N THR A 135 -26.54 2.17 -11.29
CA THR A 135 -27.34 3.26 -10.69
C THR A 135 -26.50 4.27 -9.93
N LYS A 136 -25.22 3.95 -9.66
CA LYS A 136 -24.30 4.69 -8.78
C LYS A 136 -24.77 4.77 -7.33
N ALA A 137 -25.77 3.97 -6.94
CA ALA A 137 -26.26 3.93 -5.58
C ALA A 137 -25.22 3.34 -4.63
N VAL A 138 -25.08 3.96 -3.47
CA VAL A 138 -24.26 3.48 -2.35
C VAL A 138 -25.19 3.23 -1.16
N THR A 139 -25.14 2.04 -0.58
CA THR A 139 -25.98 1.65 0.56
C THR A 139 -25.17 0.85 1.59
N ASN A 140 -25.77 0.57 2.74
CA ASN A 140 -25.19 -0.25 3.81
C ASN A 140 -23.77 0.19 4.22
N ILE A 141 -23.57 1.50 4.31
CA ILE A 141 -22.26 2.07 4.61
C ILE A 141 -21.93 1.78 6.08
N THR A 142 -20.72 1.27 6.30
CA THR A 142 -20.07 1.22 7.60
C THR A 142 -18.61 1.58 7.44
N GLY A 143 -17.98 2.09 8.49
CA GLY A 143 -16.57 2.43 8.42
C GLY A 143 -16.12 3.31 9.56
N GLY A 144 -14.89 3.79 9.47
CA GLY A 144 -14.32 4.71 10.42
C GLY A 144 -12.83 4.51 10.59
N GLN A 145 -12.35 4.91 11.77
CA GLN A 145 -10.94 4.84 12.12
C GLN A 145 -10.82 4.26 13.52
N TYR A 146 -9.84 3.40 13.70
CA TYR A 146 -9.35 2.97 15.00
C TYR A 146 -7.87 3.32 15.07
N TRP A 147 -7.43 3.85 16.19
CA TRP A 147 -6.07 4.37 16.35
C TRP A 147 -5.55 3.97 17.73
N ASN A 148 -4.30 4.29 18.03
CA ASN A 148 -3.76 4.07 19.35
C ASN A 148 -3.11 5.38 19.79
N ASP A 149 -3.75 6.01 20.76
CA ASP A 149 -3.20 7.15 21.48
C ASP A 149 -3.15 6.79 22.98
N GLU A 150 -2.11 7.28 23.66
CA GLU A 150 -1.98 7.21 25.12
C GLU A 150 -2.72 8.38 25.77
N ASP A 151 -3.97 8.57 25.38
CA ASP A 151 -4.81 9.68 25.83
C ASP A 151 -6.02 9.18 26.65
N PRO A 152 -6.77 10.06 27.34
CA PRO A 152 -7.92 9.65 28.13
C PRO A 152 -9.16 9.32 27.28
N TYR A 153 -9.08 9.40 25.95
CA TYR A 153 -10.19 9.18 25.03
C TYR A 153 -10.15 7.75 24.48
N ARG A 154 -11.25 7.34 23.84
CA ARG A 154 -11.29 6.02 23.19
C ARG A 154 -10.62 6.11 21.83
N ASN A 155 -10.00 4.99 21.48
CA ASN A 155 -9.11 4.83 20.35
C ASN A 155 -9.86 4.43 19.07
N ASN A 156 -11.07 4.97 18.89
CA ASN A 156 -12.01 4.52 17.86
C ASN A 156 -13.09 5.56 17.54
N ALA A 157 -13.42 5.69 16.26
CA ALA A 157 -14.64 6.32 15.76
C ALA A 157 -15.23 5.40 14.68
N TYR A 158 -16.33 4.73 15.02
CA TYR A 158 -17.02 3.76 14.17
C TYR A 158 -18.39 4.28 13.79
N TYR A 159 -18.75 4.07 12.53
CA TYR A 159 -20.00 4.52 11.95
C TYR A 159 -20.71 3.35 11.30
N TYR A 160 -21.98 3.17 11.66
CA TYR A 160 -22.85 2.18 11.04
C TYR A 160 -24.12 2.86 10.54
N SER A 161 -24.43 2.70 9.25
CA SER A 161 -25.62 3.31 8.61
C SER A 161 -26.96 2.94 9.28
N SER A 162 -27.00 1.84 10.05
CA SER A 162 -28.14 1.49 10.91
C SER A 162 -28.49 2.57 11.94
N TYR A 163 -27.56 3.47 12.28
CA TYR A 163 -27.76 4.62 13.18
C TYR A 163 -27.97 5.96 12.45
N SER A 164 -28.16 5.96 11.12
CA SER A 164 -28.38 7.20 10.34
C SER A 164 -29.52 8.08 10.89
N GLY A 165 -30.51 7.50 11.57
CA GLY A 165 -31.61 8.22 12.21
C GLY A 165 -31.27 8.94 13.52
N THR A 166 -30.07 8.78 14.09
CA THR A 166 -29.69 9.34 15.41
C THR A 166 -28.64 10.44 15.30
N GLY A 167 -28.68 11.25 14.23
CA GLY A 167 -27.69 12.32 14.02
C GLY A 167 -26.36 11.85 13.43
N LEU A 168 -26.35 10.69 12.78
CA LEU A 168 -25.22 10.22 11.98
C LEU A 168 -25.37 10.66 10.52
N THR A 169 -24.38 11.40 10.02
CA THR A 169 -24.17 11.60 8.58
C THR A 169 -23.05 10.69 8.12
N LEU A 170 -23.33 9.80 7.17
CA LEU A 170 -22.35 8.85 6.65
C LEU A 170 -22.41 8.85 5.14
N THR A 171 -21.31 9.20 4.48
CA THR A 171 -21.23 9.38 3.03
C THR A 171 -20.01 8.66 2.46
N ILE A 172 -20.23 7.97 1.34
CA ILE A 172 -19.16 7.52 0.46
C ILE A 172 -19.45 8.05 -0.94
N THR A 173 -18.46 8.74 -1.49
CA THR A 173 -18.49 9.18 -2.89
C THR A 173 -17.55 8.28 -3.68
N VAL A 174 -18.11 7.38 -4.50
CA VAL A 174 -17.33 6.55 -5.44
C VAL A 174 -17.03 7.37 -6.68
N ASN A 175 -15.77 7.76 -6.85
CA ASN A 175 -15.31 8.56 -7.99
C ASN A 175 -15.17 7.70 -9.25
N SER A 176 -14.70 6.45 -9.09
CA SER A 176 -14.55 5.49 -10.18
C SER A 176 -14.59 4.07 -9.65
N PHE A 177 -15.12 3.14 -10.45
CA PHE A 177 -15.00 1.71 -10.20
C PHE A 177 -15.03 0.95 -11.54
N ASP A 178 -13.92 0.31 -11.87
CA ASP A 178 -13.79 -0.62 -12.99
C ASP A 178 -14.04 -2.04 -12.47
N THR A 179 -15.19 -2.60 -12.83
CA THR A 179 -15.62 -3.93 -12.40
C THR A 179 -14.81 -5.07 -13.00
N ALA A 180 -14.09 -4.84 -14.10
CA ALA A 180 -13.28 -5.85 -14.78
C ALA A 180 -11.90 -5.96 -14.13
N THR A 181 -11.28 -4.82 -13.80
CA THR A 181 -9.94 -4.79 -13.20
C THR A 181 -9.96 -4.71 -11.67
N GLY A 182 -11.06 -4.25 -11.07
CA GLY A 182 -11.19 -3.94 -9.66
C GLY A 182 -10.58 -2.61 -9.25
N ALA A 183 -10.09 -1.80 -10.20
CA ALA A 183 -9.63 -0.44 -9.89
C ALA A 183 -10.80 0.41 -9.37
N ILE A 184 -10.60 1.08 -8.24
CA ILE A 184 -11.63 1.90 -7.58
C ILE A 184 -11.00 3.16 -7.00
N SER A 185 -11.77 4.24 -6.93
CA SER A 185 -11.49 5.38 -6.08
C SER A 185 -12.75 5.85 -5.36
N PHE A 186 -12.63 6.16 -4.07
CA PHE A 186 -13.71 6.74 -3.29
C PHE A 186 -13.19 7.70 -2.19
N LYS A 187 -14.12 8.48 -1.65
CA LYS A 187 -13.94 9.27 -0.43
C LYS A 187 -14.94 8.82 0.62
N PHE A 188 -14.48 8.64 1.85
CA PHE A 188 -15.29 8.34 3.01
C PHE A 188 -15.40 9.57 3.92
N ALA A 189 -16.59 9.85 4.41
CA ALA A 189 -16.85 10.83 5.45
C ALA A 189 -17.95 10.33 6.40
N GLY A 190 -17.61 10.17 7.67
CA GLY A 190 -18.55 9.93 8.76
C GLY A 190 -18.56 11.11 9.71
N ALA A 191 -19.74 11.54 10.15
CA ALA A 191 -19.89 12.59 11.15
C ALA A 191 -21.06 12.27 12.08
N GLY A 192 -20.77 12.20 13.37
CA GLY A 192 -21.75 11.97 14.42
C GLY A 192 -22.02 13.23 15.22
N THR A 193 -23.29 13.54 15.48
CA THR A 193 -23.65 14.53 16.51
C THR A 193 -23.47 13.96 17.92
N ALA A 194 -23.67 14.80 18.94
CA ALA A 194 -23.73 14.35 20.33
C ALA A 194 -24.82 13.28 20.56
N ASP A 195 -25.95 13.37 19.85
CA ASP A 195 -27.02 12.38 19.95
C ASP A 195 -26.57 11.02 19.43
N TYR A 196 -25.83 11.01 18.32
CA TYR A 196 -25.25 9.78 17.77
C TYR A 196 -24.26 9.16 18.75
N THR A 197 -23.29 9.95 19.20
CA THR A 197 -22.23 9.40 20.05
C THR A 197 -22.76 8.95 21.40
N ASN A 198 -23.86 9.51 21.92
CA ASN A 198 -24.56 9.00 23.10
C ASN A 198 -25.38 7.72 22.86
N ALA A 199 -25.82 7.46 21.63
CA ALA A 199 -26.67 6.32 21.30
C ALA A 199 -25.87 5.04 21.01
N VAL A 200 -24.59 5.17 20.66
CA VAL A 200 -23.72 4.04 20.34
C VAL A 200 -22.93 3.54 21.56
N SER A 201 -22.35 2.34 21.44
CA SER A 201 -21.42 1.82 22.45
C SER A 201 -20.27 2.82 22.69
N ILE A 202 -19.82 2.92 23.94
CA ILE A 202 -18.62 3.69 24.31
C ILE A 202 -17.37 3.25 23.52
N SER A 203 -17.34 2.02 23.02
CA SER A 203 -16.26 1.49 22.18
C SER A 203 -16.34 1.95 20.72
N TYR A 204 -17.33 2.76 20.33
CA TYR A 204 -17.52 3.23 18.94
C TYR A 204 -17.24 4.73 18.77
N SER A 205 -17.04 5.47 19.85
CA SER A 205 -16.81 6.92 19.81
C SER A 205 -15.67 7.29 20.76
N PRO A 206 -14.78 8.24 20.41
CA PRO A 206 -13.68 8.64 21.27
C PRO A 206 -14.20 9.38 22.51
N ASN A 207 -15.35 10.05 22.40
CA ASN A 207 -15.96 10.78 23.49
C ASN A 207 -17.50 10.79 23.41
N GLN A 208 -18.14 10.10 24.34
CA GLN A 208 -19.59 9.97 24.42
C GLN A 208 -20.27 11.34 24.60
N GLY A 209 -21.33 11.58 23.85
CA GLY A 209 -22.12 12.81 23.92
C GLY A 209 -21.43 14.04 23.35
N LYS A 210 -20.35 13.84 22.58
CA LYS A 210 -19.65 14.90 21.86
C LYS A 210 -19.65 14.61 20.36
N PRO A 211 -19.70 15.63 19.50
CA PRO A 211 -19.63 15.41 18.07
C PRO A 211 -18.24 14.93 17.65
N GLU A 212 -18.22 14.13 16.59
CA GLU A 212 -17.03 13.53 15.98
C GLU A 212 -17.18 13.51 14.45
N ALA A 213 -16.05 13.49 13.74
CA ALA A 213 -16.03 13.27 12.30
C ALA A 213 -14.75 12.60 11.85
N THR A 214 -14.87 11.60 10.96
CA THR A 214 -13.74 10.91 10.34
C THR A 214 -13.80 11.06 8.82
N ASN A 215 -12.66 11.30 8.20
CA ASN A 215 -12.51 11.34 6.76
C ASN A 215 -11.25 10.62 6.28
N PHE A 216 -11.35 10.00 5.11
CA PHE A 216 -10.22 9.48 4.34
C PHE A 216 -10.61 9.22 2.90
N SER A 217 -9.62 8.99 2.04
CA SER A 217 -9.82 8.54 0.66
C SER A 217 -9.12 7.22 0.41
N PHE A 218 -9.55 6.56 -0.65
CA PHE A 218 -8.88 5.39 -1.19
C PHE A 218 -8.89 5.47 -2.71
N ALA A 219 -7.75 5.18 -3.33
CA ALA A 219 -7.70 4.80 -4.73
C ALA A 219 -6.76 3.60 -4.90
N GLY A 220 -7.32 2.48 -5.32
CA GLY A 220 -6.54 1.26 -5.45
C GLY A 220 -7.27 0.15 -6.17
N LYS A 221 -6.83 -1.09 -5.95
CA LYS A 221 -7.32 -2.24 -6.70
C LYS A 221 -7.92 -3.28 -5.78
N LEU A 222 -9.22 -3.52 -5.92
CA LEU A 222 -9.93 -4.53 -5.16
C LEU A 222 -9.77 -5.91 -5.83
N ARG A 223 -9.68 -6.95 -5.01
CA ARG A 223 -9.84 -8.31 -5.49
C ARG A 223 -11.32 -8.58 -5.74
N ILE A 224 -11.68 -8.93 -6.97
CA ILE A 224 -13.07 -9.22 -7.35
C ILE A 224 -13.37 -10.70 -7.11
N PHE A 225 -14.46 -10.94 -6.38
CA PHE A 225 -15.03 -12.27 -6.15
C PHE A 225 -16.45 -12.34 -6.73
N THR A 226 -16.91 -13.55 -7.02
CA THR A 226 -18.29 -13.82 -7.41
C THR A 226 -18.90 -14.74 -6.36
N THR A 227 -20.09 -14.43 -5.88
CA THR A 227 -20.90 -15.40 -5.14
C THR A 227 -21.36 -16.47 -6.13
N ASN A 228 -20.98 -17.73 -5.87
CA ASN A 228 -21.50 -18.89 -6.59
C ASN A 228 -22.90 -19.22 -6.10
#